data_AF-A0A7C3XL91-F1
#
_entry.id   AF-A0A7C3XL91-F1
#
_cell.length_a   1.000
_cell.length_b   1.000
_cell.length_c   1.000
_cell.angle_alpha   90.00
_cell.angle_beta   90.00
_cell.angle_gamma   90.00
#
_symmetry.space_group_name_H-M   'P 1'
#
loop_
_entity.id
_entity.type
_entity.pdbx_description
1 polymer ?
#
loop_
_entity_poly.entity_id
_entity_poly.type
_entity_poly.pdbx_seq_one_letter_code
_entity_poly.pdbx_strand_id
1 'polypeptide(L)'
;MSNKLIEIAEDSARGGFFLFTGNALSLIILAIGSIIVARLLGPDNYGLYSLSLVVPSILAGFTDFGISYALTRFSAKFRVESKSDLVASILKSGLLFKLIIGILMSLICFIFSDTFATYILNRSGMSFLVRIASFMILFQTIFTALNSSFIG
;
A
#
# COMPACT_ATOMS: atom_id res chain seq x y z
N MET A 1 -16.06 0.03 -37.64
CA MET A 1 -15.97 0.91 -36.45
C MET A 1 -16.61 0.27 -35.22
N SER A 2 -17.81 -0.34 -35.33
CA SER A 2 -18.48 -1.06 -34.24
C SER A 2 -17.63 -2.19 -33.61
N ASN A 3 -17.00 -3.08 -34.41
CA ASN A 3 -16.22 -4.20 -33.87
C ASN A 3 -15.03 -3.77 -33.00
N LYS A 4 -14.35 -2.66 -33.32
CA LYS A 4 -13.21 -2.15 -32.53
C LYS A 4 -13.64 -1.60 -31.17
N LEU A 5 -14.84 -1.02 -31.09
CA LEU A 5 -15.41 -0.56 -29.81
C LEU A 5 -15.82 -1.74 -28.93
N ILE A 6 -16.37 -2.80 -29.53
CA ILE A 6 -16.73 -4.03 -28.82
C ILE A 6 -15.47 -4.71 -28.26
N GLU A 7 -14.40 -4.81 -29.04
CA GLU A 7 -13.12 -5.40 -28.61
C GLU A 7 -12.48 -4.64 -27.44
N ILE A 8 -12.42 -3.29 -27.51
CA ILE A 8 -11.92 -2.46 -26.39
C ILE A 8 -12.78 -2.63 -25.14
N ALA A 9 -14.11 -2.70 -25.31
CA ALA A 9 -15.03 -2.90 -24.19
C ALA A 9 -14.84 -4.28 -23.54
N GLU A 10 -14.63 -5.33 -24.35
CA GLU A 10 -14.38 -6.69 -23.87
C GLU A 10 -13.05 -6.79 -23.10
N ASP A 11 -11.96 -6.24 -23.65
CA ASP A 11 -10.66 -6.22 -22.97
C ASP A 11 -10.71 -5.43 -21.66
N SER A 12 -11.38 -4.28 -21.67
CA SER A 12 -11.57 -3.45 -20.47
C SER A 12 -12.42 -4.17 -19.42
N ALA A 13 -13.52 -4.82 -19.83
CA ALA A 13 -14.38 -5.58 -18.95
C ALA A 13 -13.64 -6.78 -18.35
N ARG A 14 -12.82 -7.47 -19.13
CA ARG A 14 -12.02 -8.61 -18.68
C ARG A 14 -10.96 -8.18 -17.67
N GLY A 15 -10.19 -7.14 -17.98
CA GLY A 15 -9.20 -6.58 -17.05
C GLY A 15 -9.85 -6.08 -15.76
N GLY A 16 -10.95 -5.33 -15.87
CA GLY A 16 -11.73 -4.87 -14.74
C GLY A 16 -12.29 -6.01 -13.89
N PHE A 17 -12.76 -7.10 -14.52
CA PHE A 17 -13.28 -8.27 -13.80
C PHE A 17 -12.19 -8.99 -13.00
N PHE A 18 -10.99 -9.18 -13.55
CA PHE A 18 -9.86 -9.75 -12.81
C PHE A 18 -9.44 -8.88 -11.63
N LEU A 19 -9.35 -7.56 -11.82
CA LEU A 19 -9.03 -6.63 -10.73
C LEU A 19 -10.13 -6.62 -9.66
N PHE A 20 -11.40 -6.61 -10.06
CA PHE A 20 -12.54 -6.60 -9.15
C PHE A 20 -12.57 -7.87 -8.30
N THR A 21 -12.48 -9.04 -8.93
CA THR A 21 -12.49 -10.33 -8.23
C THR A 21 -11.31 -10.47 -7.28
N GLY A 22 -10.10 -10.06 -7.70
CA GLY A 22 -8.92 -10.05 -6.84
C GLY A 22 -9.08 -9.12 -5.62
N ASN A 23 -9.58 -7.90 -5.83
CA ASN A 23 -9.83 -6.96 -4.73
C ASN A 23 -10.93 -7.45 -3.79
N ALA A 24 -12.03 -7.99 -4.33
CA ALA A 24 -13.12 -8.54 -3.53
C ALA A 24 -12.62 -9.69 -2.64
N LEU A 25 -11.83 -10.61 -3.20
CA LEU A 25 -11.24 -11.71 -2.44
C LEU A 25 -10.28 -11.20 -1.35
N SER A 26 -9.43 -10.23 -1.68
CA SER A 26 -8.53 -9.60 -0.71
C SER A 26 -9.29 -8.96 0.45
N LEU A 27 -10.39 -8.25 0.17
CA LEU A 27 -11.24 -7.64 1.20
C LEU A 27 -11.94 -8.69 2.08
N ILE A 28 -12.38 -9.81 1.51
CA ILE A 28 -12.97 -10.91 2.28
C ILE A 28 -11.93 -11.51 3.22
N ILE A 29 -10.71 -11.77 2.73
CA ILE A 29 -9.60 -12.29 3.56
C ILE A 29 -9.27 -11.31 4.68
N LEU A 30 -9.18 -10.01 4.37
CA LEU A 30 -8.92 -8.96 5.35
C LEU A 30 -10.02 -8.89 6.41
N ALA A 31 -11.29 -8.99 6.02
CA ALA A 31 -12.43 -8.96 6.93
C ALA A 31 -12.45 -10.19 7.86
N ILE A 32 -12.21 -11.38 7.32
CA ILE A 32 -12.14 -12.60 8.14
C ILE A 32 -10.95 -12.51 9.10
N GLY A 33 -9.78 -12.10 8.60
CA GLY A 33 -8.58 -11.91 9.41
C GLY A 33 -8.76 -10.91 10.55
N SER A 34 -9.38 -9.76 10.27
CA SER A 34 -9.63 -8.74 11.29
C SER A 34 -10.59 -9.23 12.38
N ILE A 35 -11.64 -9.97 12.02
CA ILE A 35 -12.58 -10.57 12.99
C ILE A 35 -11.87 -11.61 13.88
N ILE A 36 -11.03 -12.47 13.29
CA ILE A 36 -10.28 -13.48 14.02
C ILE A 36 -9.33 -12.81 15.03
N VAL A 37 -8.56 -11.81 14.58
CA VAL A 37 -7.66 -11.04 15.45
C VAL A 37 -8.41 -10.34 16.57
N ALA A 38 -9.54 -9.68 16.27
CA ALA A 38 -10.36 -9.02 17.29
C ALA A 38 -10.88 -9.98 18.36
N ARG A 39 -11.29 -11.20 17.97
CA ARG A 39 -11.74 -12.23 18.93
C ARG A 39 -10.61 -12.82 19.76
N LEU A 40 -9.43 -13.01 19.17
CA LEU A 40 -8.24 -13.53 19.88
C LEU A 40 -7.71 -12.53 20.90
N LEU A 41 -7.66 -11.25 20.55
CA LEU A 41 -7.09 -10.20 21.40
C LEU A 41 -8.07 -9.70 22.46
N GLY A 42 -9.38 -9.79 22.18
CA GLY A 42 -10.41 -9.13 22.97
C GLY A 42 -10.48 -7.62 22.71
N PRO A 43 -11.54 -6.94 23.16
CA PRO A 43 -11.81 -5.54 22.82
C PRO A 43 -10.71 -4.58 23.30
N ASP A 44 -10.14 -4.80 24.49
CA ASP A 44 -9.13 -3.91 25.07
C ASP A 44 -7.81 -3.94 24.29
N ASN A 45 -7.28 -5.14 24.00
CA ASN A 45 -6.01 -5.28 23.27
C ASN A 45 -6.17 -5.00 21.78
N TYR A 46 -7.34 -5.28 21.20
CA TYR A 46 -7.63 -4.90 19.81
C TYR A 46 -7.67 -3.38 19.64
N GLY A 47 -8.21 -2.65 20.61
CA GLY A 47 -8.17 -1.19 20.64
C GLY A 47 -6.74 -0.65 20.61
N LEU A 48 -5.85 -1.19 21.45
CA LEU A 48 -4.42 -0.81 21.46
C LEU A 48 -3.73 -1.14 20.12
N TYR A 49 -4.00 -2.31 19.57
CA TYR A 49 -3.50 -2.71 18.26
C TYR A 49 -3.94 -1.73 17.17
N SER A 50 -5.24 -1.45 17.03
CA SER A 50 -5.76 -0.53 16.01
C SER A 50 -5.19 0.88 16.16
N LEU A 51 -5.12 1.41 17.39
CA LEU A 51 -4.54 2.73 17.68
C LEU A 51 -3.06 2.81 17.28
N SER A 52 -2.28 1.75 17.53
CA SER A 52 -0.87 1.71 17.17
C SER A 52 -0.61 1.80 15.66
N LEU A 53 -1.60 1.38 14.83
CA LEU A 53 -1.51 1.41 13.38
C LEU A 53 -1.97 2.73 12.75
N VAL A 54 -2.73 3.56 13.46
CA VAL A 54 -3.28 4.81 12.91
C VAL A 54 -2.17 5.74 12.42
N VAL A 55 -1.17 6.00 13.26
CA VAL A 55 -0.05 6.90 12.93
C VAL A 55 0.76 6.36 11.74
N PRO A 56 1.24 5.10 11.76
CA PRO A 56 1.89 4.50 10.59
C PRO A 56 1.06 4.57 9.31
N SER A 57 -0.26 4.32 9.39
CA SER A 57 -1.13 4.35 8.21
C SER A 57 -1.22 5.74 7.58
N ILE A 58 -1.31 6.79 8.41
CA ILE A 58 -1.28 8.18 7.93
C ILE A 58 0.05 8.48 7.25
N LEU A 59 1.18 8.17 7.90
CA LEU A 59 2.51 8.39 7.35
C LEU A 59 2.72 7.63 6.03
N ALA A 60 2.26 6.37 5.96
CA ALA A 60 2.31 5.56 4.75
C ALA A 60 1.51 6.20 3.61
N GLY A 61 0.37 6.83 3.88
CA GLY A 61 -0.41 7.58 2.89
C GLY A 61 0.39 8.73 2.26
N PHE A 62 1.27 9.38 3.01
CA PHE A 62 2.15 10.44 2.50
C PHE A 62 3.32 9.90 1.66
N THR A 63 3.63 8.61 1.68
CA THR A 63 4.78 8.05 0.92
C THR A 63 4.54 7.94 -0.59
N ASP A 64 3.30 8.08 -1.06
CA ASP A 64 3.00 7.76 -2.46
C ASP A 64 3.48 8.85 -3.43
N PHE A 65 3.34 10.14 -3.10
CA PHE A 65 3.77 11.27 -3.93
C PHE A 65 3.43 11.15 -5.44
N GLY A 66 2.33 10.46 -5.79
CA GLY A 66 1.91 10.22 -7.18
C GLY A 66 2.70 9.14 -7.94
N ILE A 67 3.62 8.44 -7.28
CA ILE A 67 4.50 7.43 -7.91
C ILE A 67 3.72 6.20 -8.32
N SER A 68 2.77 5.72 -7.51
CA SER A 68 1.88 4.62 -7.89
C SER A 68 1.18 4.93 -9.23
N TYR A 69 0.67 6.15 -9.40
CA TYR A 69 0.03 6.57 -10.65
C TYR A 69 1.02 6.64 -11.82
N ALA A 70 2.23 7.19 -11.59
CA ALA A 70 3.28 7.25 -12.59
C ALA A 70 3.69 5.83 -13.04
N LEU A 71 3.88 4.91 -12.09
CA LEU A 71 4.23 3.52 -12.37
C LEU A 71 3.17 2.87 -13.25
N THR A 72 1.89 2.92 -12.89
CA THR A 72 0.80 2.32 -13.70
C THR A 72 0.68 2.97 -15.08
N ARG A 73 0.73 4.31 -15.18
CA ARG A 73 0.53 5.00 -16.46
C ARG A 73 1.70 4.81 -17.43
N PHE A 74 2.93 4.97 -16.94
CA PHE A 74 4.12 4.90 -17.79
C PHE A 74 4.48 3.46 -18.15
N SER A 75 4.29 2.48 -17.26
CA SER A 75 4.47 1.07 -17.62
C SER A 75 3.52 0.65 -18.75
N ALA A 76 2.22 0.93 -18.62
CA ALA A 76 1.24 0.65 -19.67
C ALA A 76 1.61 1.33 -20.99
N LYS A 77 2.01 2.61 -20.96
CA LYS A 77 2.40 3.37 -22.16
C LYS A 77 3.63 2.77 -22.84
N PHE A 78 4.71 2.54 -22.10
CA PHE A 78 5.98 2.05 -22.69
C PHE A 78 5.91 0.58 -23.12
N ARG A 79 5.01 -0.20 -22.52
CA ARG A 79 4.70 -1.55 -22.97
C ARG A 79 4.07 -1.56 -24.36
N VAL A 80 3.14 -0.65 -24.64
CA VAL A 80 2.55 -0.49 -25.99
C VAL A 80 3.60 0.01 -27.00
N GLU A 81 4.50 0.91 -26.58
CA GLU A 81 5.59 1.41 -27.43
C GLU A 81 6.72 0.38 -27.65
N SER A 82 6.63 -0.85 -27.13
CA SER A 82 7.64 -1.91 -27.21
C SER A 82 9.04 -1.50 -26.68
N LYS A 83 9.09 -0.53 -25.76
CA LYS A 83 10.32 -0.04 -25.14
C LYS A 83 10.57 -0.72 -23.79
N SER A 84 10.87 -2.02 -23.83
CA SER A 84 11.10 -2.84 -22.63
C SER A 84 12.15 -2.27 -21.66
N ASP A 85 13.19 -1.63 -22.20
CA ASP A 85 14.27 -1.05 -21.37
C ASP A 85 13.78 0.14 -20.54
N LEU A 86 12.89 0.98 -21.11
CA LEU A 86 12.31 2.12 -20.40
C LEU A 86 11.30 1.66 -19.34
N VAL A 87 10.56 0.58 -19.59
CA VAL A 87 9.67 -0.04 -18.59
C VAL A 87 10.50 -0.48 -17.38
N ALA A 88 11.56 -1.26 -17.59
CA ALA A 88 12.43 -1.73 -16.51
C ALA A 88 13.09 -0.57 -15.73
N SER A 89 13.51 0.48 -16.44
CA SER A 89 14.12 1.66 -15.83
C SER A 89 13.14 2.42 -14.92
N ILE A 90 11.90 2.62 -15.36
CA ILE A 90 10.87 3.32 -14.57
C ILE A 90 10.42 2.49 -13.37
N LEU A 91 10.24 1.18 -13.56
CA LEU A 91 9.93 0.27 -12.46
C LEU A 91 11.03 0.29 -11.41
N LYS A 92 12.31 0.20 -11.83
CA LYS A 92 13.46 0.24 -10.92
C LYS A 92 13.57 1.57 -10.20
N SER A 93 13.41 2.69 -10.91
CA SER A 93 13.48 4.04 -10.35
C SER A 93 12.34 4.30 -9.36
N GLY A 94 11.11 3.94 -9.74
CA GLY A 94 9.93 4.08 -8.87
C GLY A 94 10.02 3.21 -7.62
N LEU A 95 10.49 1.97 -7.76
CA LEU A 95 10.70 1.06 -6.62
C LEU A 95 11.83 1.57 -5.70
N LEU A 96 12.96 2.03 -6.25
CA LEU A 96 14.06 2.60 -5.46
C LEU A 96 13.60 3.85 -4.70
N PHE A 97 12.86 4.75 -5.34
CA PHE A 97 12.31 5.92 -4.66
C PHE A 97 11.36 5.53 -3.53
N LYS A 98 10.43 4.59 -3.81
CA LYS A 98 9.48 4.06 -2.82
C LYS A 98 10.19 3.40 -1.65
N LEU A 99 11.29 2.71 -1.90
CA LEU A 99 12.11 2.09 -0.86
C LEU A 99 12.81 3.15 -0.01
N ILE A 100 13.41 4.18 -0.62
CA ILE A 100 14.07 5.27 0.10
C ILE A 100 13.07 6.05 0.95
N ILE A 101 11.92 6.46 0.39
CA ILE A 101 10.91 7.22 1.13
C ILE A 101 10.25 6.37 2.22
N GLY A 102 10.05 5.07 1.98
CA GLY A 102 9.53 4.13 2.96
C GLY A 102 10.48 3.94 4.14
N ILE A 103 11.79 3.80 3.89
CA ILE A 103 12.81 3.75 4.95
C ILE A 103 12.83 5.06 5.73
N LEU A 104 12.85 6.21 5.04
CA LEU A 104 12.87 7.51 5.71
C LEU A 104 11.64 7.71 6.60
N MET A 105 10.43 7.42 6.11
CA MET A 105 9.21 7.56 6.90
C MET A 105 9.10 6.54 8.03
N SER A 106 9.56 5.31 7.81
CA SER A 106 9.65 4.30 8.87
C SER A 106 10.61 4.74 9.97
N LEU A 107 11.79 5.27 9.62
CA LEU A 107 12.77 5.77 10.57
C LEU A 107 12.24 7.00 11.35
N ILE A 108 11.56 7.92 10.67
CA ILE A 108 10.89 9.06 11.32
C ILE A 108 9.85 8.55 12.31
N CYS A 109 9.00 7.61 11.90
CA CYS A 109 7.99 7.02 12.78
C CYS A 109 8.61 6.30 13.99
N PHE A 110 9.76 5.63 13.80
CA PHE A 110 10.48 4.95 14.86
C PHE A 110 11.07 5.92 15.88
N ILE A 111 11.73 6.99 15.43
CA ILE A 111 12.35 8.00 16.31
C ILE A 111 11.28 8.81 17.06
N PHE A 112 10.21 9.21 16.38
CA PHE A 112 9.12 9.99 16.97
C PHE A 112 8.04 9.11 17.64
N SER A 113 8.26 7.80 17.75
CA SER A 113 7.31 6.85 18.34
C SER A 113 6.88 7.23 19.76
N ASP A 114 7.82 7.70 20.58
CA ASP A 114 7.55 8.11 21.96
C ASP A 114 6.71 9.39 22.02
N THR A 115 6.96 10.34 21.12
CA THR A 115 6.16 11.56 20.98
C THR A 115 4.74 11.23 20.51
N PHE A 116 4.60 10.34 19.53
CA PHE A 116 3.28 9.91 19.04
C PHE A 116 2.50 9.13 20.10
N ALA A 117 3.14 8.23 20.83
CA ALA A 117 2.50 7.47 21.92
C ALA A 117 1.99 8.39 23.04
N THR A 118 2.72 9.46 23.34
CA THR A 118 2.40 10.37 24.43
C THR A 118 1.38 11.44 24.02
N TYR A 119 1.57 12.10 22.87
CA TYR A 119 0.71 13.20 22.41
C TYR A 119 -0.54 12.76 21.64
N ILE A 120 -0.43 11.74 20.78
CA ILE A 120 -1.55 11.29 19.94
C ILE A 120 -2.33 10.17 20.61
N LEU A 121 -1.65 9.18 21.20
CA LEU A 121 -2.31 8.02 21.80
C LEU A 121 -2.65 8.20 23.29
N ASN A 122 -2.14 9.27 23.93
CA ASN A 122 -2.41 9.63 25.34
C ASN A 122 -2.18 8.47 26.33
N ARG A 123 -1.29 7.54 25.97
CA ARG A 123 -0.95 6.32 26.75
C ARG A 123 0.52 5.97 26.51
N SER A 124 1.37 6.31 27.47
CA SER A 124 2.82 6.11 27.45
C SER A 124 3.28 4.64 27.36
N GLY A 125 2.39 3.67 27.63
CA GLY A 125 2.70 2.24 27.52
C GLY A 125 2.73 1.67 26.09
N MET A 126 2.35 2.44 25.06
CA MET A 126 2.22 1.94 23.68
C MET A 126 3.41 2.21 22.75
N SER A 127 4.48 2.87 23.23
CA SER A 127 5.67 3.17 22.41
C SER A 127 6.25 1.95 21.71
N PHE A 128 6.28 0.79 22.36
CA PHE A 128 6.80 -0.45 21.78
C PHE A 128 5.96 -0.95 20.59
N LEU A 129 4.63 -0.88 20.69
CA LEU A 129 3.72 -1.26 19.61
C LEU A 129 3.87 -0.32 18.40
N VAL A 130 3.97 0.99 18.65
CA VAL A 130 4.19 1.99 17.58
C VAL A 130 5.55 1.78 16.89
N ARG A 131 6.60 1.42 17.63
CA ARG A 131 7.91 1.08 17.06
C ARG A 131 7.83 -0.14 16.15
N ILE A 132 7.16 -1.22 16.55
CA ILE A 132 6.96 -2.38 15.68
C ILE A 132 6.13 -2.00 14.46
N ALA A 133 5.06 -1.21 14.65
CA ALA A 133 4.19 -0.78 13.58
C ALA A 133 4.88 0.15 12.56
N SER A 134 5.98 0.82 12.92
CA SER A 134 6.78 1.62 11.97
C SER A 134 7.31 0.82 10.78
N PHE A 135 7.56 -0.49 10.96
CA PHE A 135 7.98 -1.36 9.86
C PHE A 135 6.86 -1.57 8.83
N MET A 136 5.59 -1.48 9.26
CA MET A 136 4.44 -1.60 8.37
C MET A 136 4.49 -0.57 7.24
N ILE A 137 4.98 0.65 7.52
CA ILE A 137 5.12 1.72 6.52
C ILE A 137 5.96 1.22 5.34
N LEU A 138 7.13 0.65 5.63
CA LEU A 138 8.05 0.17 4.61
C LEU A 138 7.42 -0.94 3.75
N PHE A 139 6.82 -1.93 4.39
CA PHE A 139 6.16 -3.04 3.68
C PHE A 139 4.98 -2.55 2.83
N GLN A 140 4.19 -1.63 3.37
CA GLN A 140 3.04 -1.06 2.67
C GLN A 140 3.49 -0.26 1.45
N THR A 141 4.48 0.62 1.59
CA THR A 141 5.00 1.43 0.48
C THR A 141 5.53 0.56 -0.67
N ILE A 142 6.25 -0.53 -0.35
CA ILE A 142 6.74 -1.50 -1.34
C ILE A 142 5.58 -2.25 -1.99
N PHE A 143 4.63 -2.74 -1.20
CA PHE A 143 3.46 -3.46 -1.70
C PHE A 143 2.65 -2.61 -2.68
N THR A 144 2.40 -1.34 -2.36
CA THR A 144 1.69 -0.42 -3.26
C THR A 144 2.46 -0.21 -4.56
N ALA A 145 3.78 -0.04 -4.51
CA ALA A 145 4.61 0.12 -5.69
C ALA A 145 4.57 -1.11 -6.61
N LEU A 146 4.66 -2.31 -6.04
CA LEU A 146 4.55 -3.57 -6.77
C LEU A 146 3.16 -3.73 -7.39
N ASN A 147 2.09 -3.49 -6.61
CA ASN A 147 0.72 -3.60 -7.10
C ASN A 147 0.48 -2.65 -8.28
N SER A 148 0.88 -1.39 -8.17
CA SER A 148 0.79 -0.41 -9.26
C SER A 148 1.61 -0.77 -10.49
N SER A 149 2.75 -1.44 -10.29
CA SER A 149 3.61 -1.92 -11.37
C SER A 149 3.03 -3.13 -12.10
N PHE A 150 2.28 -3.99 -11.42
CA PHE A 150 1.61 -5.15 -12.03
C PHE A 150 0.31 -4.78 -12.74
N ILE A 151 -0.36 -3.70 -12.31
CA ILE A 151 -1.60 -3.21 -12.92
C ILE A 151 -1.33 -2.51 -14.27
N GLY A 152 -0.19 -1.82 -14.42
CA GLY A 152 0.19 -1.16 -15.68
C GLY A 152 0.91 -2.09 -16.65
#